data_AF-A0A7J9KZH4-F1
#
_entry.id   AF-A0A7J9KZH4-F1
#
_cell.length_a   1.000
_cell.length_b   1.000
_cell.length_c   1.000
_cell.angle_alpha   90.00
_cell.angle_beta   90.00
_cell.angle_gamma   90.00
#
_symmetry.space_group_name_H-M   'P 1'
#
loop_
_entity.id
_entity.type
_entity.pdbx_description
1 polymer ?
#
loop_
_entity_poly.entity_id
_entity_poly.type
_entity_poly.pdbx_seq_one_letter_code
_entity_poly.pdbx_strand_id
1 'polypeptide(L)' 'MAQSNSNEQNVELNRTSLYWGLLLIFTDAILNQQGQNVICVYVAIGQKVSFVAQVVTTFQERGAMEYTIV' A
#
# COMPACT_ATOMS: atom_id res chain seq x y z
N MET A 1 27.68 8.46 0.75
CA MET A 1 27.68 6.98 0.88
C MET A 1 26.25 6.55 1.14
N ALA A 2 25.52 6.14 0.10
CA ALA A 2 24.22 5.51 0.29
C ALA A 2 24.48 4.07 0.70
N GLN A 3 24.01 3.67 1.88
CA GLN A 3 24.15 2.30 2.36
C GLN A 3 23.31 1.38 1.47
N SER A 4 23.92 0.37 0.85
CA SER A 4 23.20 -0.68 0.15
C SER A 4 22.45 -1.52 1.19
N ASN A 5 21.13 -1.45 1.14
CA ASN A 5 20.22 -2.18 2.00
C ASN A 5 20.18 -3.65 1.56
N SER A 6 20.50 -4.57 2.48
CA SER A 6 20.57 -6.03 2.26
C SER A 6 19.21 -6.69 1.97
N ASN A 7 18.14 -5.91 1.94
CA ASN A 7 16.75 -6.33 1.91
C ASN A 7 16.07 -5.90 0.59
N GLU A 8 16.81 -5.29 -0.36
CA GLU A 8 16.29 -4.98 -1.70
C GLU A 8 16.09 -6.28 -2.50
N GLN A 9 14.94 -6.90 -2.28
CA GLN A 9 14.46 -8.00 -3.12
C GLN A 9 13.95 -7.40 -4.43
N ASN A 10 14.58 -7.76 -5.55
CA ASN A 10 14.12 -7.36 -6.87
C ASN A 10 12.89 -8.21 -7.23
N VAL A 11 11.70 -7.65 -6.98
CA VAL A 11 10.43 -8.31 -7.25
C VAL A 11 10.12 -8.17 -8.75
N GLU A 12 10.37 -9.24 -9.50
CA GLU A 12 9.94 -9.34 -10.90
C GLU A 12 8.48 -9.78 -10.97
N LEU A 13 7.56 -8.80 -10.89
CA LEU A 13 6.11 -9.01 -10.95
C LEU A 13 5.65 -9.33 -12.39
N ASN A 14 5.80 -10.58 -12.82
CA ASN A 14 5.32 -11.03 -14.13
C ASN A 14 3.81 -11.41 -14.16
N ARG A 15 2.93 -10.49 -13.73
CA ARG A 15 1.45 -10.67 -13.72
C ARG A 15 0.70 -9.34 -14.00
N THR A 16 1.00 -8.69 -15.11
CA THR A 16 0.66 -7.27 -15.37
C THR A 16 -0.82 -6.96 -15.66
N SER A 17 -1.76 -7.91 -15.66
CA SER A 17 -3.16 -7.61 -16.05
C SER A 17 -4.24 -7.82 -15.00
N LEU A 18 -4.05 -8.70 -13.99
CA LEU A 18 -5.07 -8.94 -12.94
C LEU A 18 -4.81 -8.18 -11.64
N TYR A 19 -3.54 -7.91 -11.30
CA TYR A 19 -3.18 -7.35 -10.00
C TYR A 19 -3.46 -5.85 -9.86
N TRP A 20 -3.45 -5.08 -10.95
CA TRP A 20 -3.68 -3.64 -10.89
C TRP A 20 -5.09 -3.29 -10.40
N GLY A 21 -6.12 -4.00 -10.86
CA GLY A 21 -7.49 -3.73 -10.45
C GLY A 21 -7.73 -4.03 -8.97
N LEU A 22 -7.20 -5.15 -8.47
CA LEU A 22 -7.36 -5.57 -7.08
C LEU A 22 -6.80 -4.56 -6.10
N LEU A 23 -5.62 -4.01 -6.39
CA LEU A 23 -4.95 -3.01 -5.56
C LEU A 23 -5.77 -1.72 -5.41
N LEU A 24 -6.32 -1.19 -6.52
CA LEU A 24 -7.20 -0.02 -6.45
C LEU A 24 -8.43 -0.31 -5.60
N ILE A 25 -9.04 -1.49 -5.79
CA ILE A 25 -10.21 -1.91 -5.01
C ILE A 25 -9.90 -1.96 -3.51
N PHE A 26 -8.75 -2.52 -3.11
CA PHE A 26 -8.37 -2.56 -1.70
C PHE A 26 -8.12 -1.17 -1.11
N THR A 27 -7.45 -0.31 -1.88
CA THR A 27 -7.15 1.06 -1.46
C THR A 27 -8.44 1.86 -1.28
N ASP A 28 -9.35 1.79 -2.26
CA ASP A 28 -10.67 2.44 -2.19
C ASP A 28 -11.55 1.86 -1.08
N ALA A 29 -11.48 0.55 -0.84
CA ALA A 29 -12.23 -0.08 0.24
C ALA A 29 -11.83 0.48 1.61
N ILE A 30 -10.54 0.69 1.85
CA ILE A 30 -10.03 1.32 3.08
C ILE A 30 -10.54 2.76 3.18
N LEU A 31 -10.37 3.54 2.12
CA LEU A 31 -10.77 4.95 2.08
C LEU A 31 -12.28 5.15 2.34
N ASN A 32 -13.11 4.22 1.87
CA ASN A 32 -14.55 4.27 2.07
C ASN A 32 -14.98 4.00 3.53
N GLN A 33 -14.10 3.47 4.40
CA GLN A 33 -14.42 3.23 5.81
C GLN A 33 -14.30 4.46 6.71
N GLN A 34 -13.97 5.62 6.14
CA GLN A 34 -13.89 6.87 6.91
C GLN A 34 -15.21 7.13 7.67
N GLY A 35 -15.11 7.26 9.00
CA GLY A 35 -16.26 7.51 9.88
C GLY A 35 -17.10 6.27 10.23
N GLN A 36 -16.72 5.06 9.80
CA GLN A 36 -17.46 3.83 10.08
C GLN A 36 -16.98 3.07 11.33
N ASN A 37 -16.06 3.66 12.11
CA ASN A 37 -15.45 3.04 13.30
C ASN A 37 -14.84 1.65 13.01
N VAL A 38 -14.20 1.52 11.85
CA VAL A 38 -13.50 0.30 11.42
C VAL A 38 -12.00 0.61 11.40
N ILE A 39 -11.19 -0.32 11.95
CA ILE A 39 -9.74 -0.28 11.84
C ILE A 39 -9.34 -1.13 10.63
N CYS A 40 -8.58 -0.55 9.71
CA CYS A 40 -8.08 -1.21 8.52
C CYS A 40 -6.61 -1.62 8.68
N VAL A 41 -6.22 -2.74 8.07
CA VAL A 41 -4.83 -3.19 8.04
C VAL A 41 -4.45 -3.52 6.59
N TYR A 42 -3.41 -2.87 6.07
CA TYR A 42 -2.91 -3.06 4.71
C TYR A 42 -1.51 -3.69 4.74
N VAL A 43 -1.41 -5.01 4.53
CA VAL A 43 -0.13 -5.72 4.59
C VAL A 43 0.52 -5.80 3.21
N ALA A 44 1.62 -5.07 3.01
CA ALA A 44 2.38 -5.12 1.78
C ALA A 44 3.38 -6.29 1.75
N ILE A 45 3.02 -7.40 1.09
CA ILE A 45 3.89 -8.59 0.96
C ILE A 45 4.58 -8.58 -0.41
N GLY A 46 5.91 -8.48 -0.40
CA GLY A 46 6.72 -8.55 -1.64
C GLY A 46 6.40 -7.44 -2.64
N GLN A 47 5.98 -6.26 -2.18
CA GLN A 47 5.75 -5.09 -3.03
C GLN A 47 7.02 -4.23 -3.10
N LYS A 48 7.19 -3.48 -4.19
CA LYS A 48 8.28 -2.50 -4.30
C LYS A 48 8.10 -1.41 -3.25
N VAL A 49 9.19 -1.03 -2.57
CA VAL A 49 9.17 0.00 -1.52
C VAL A 49 8.60 1.33 -2.03
N SER A 50 8.99 1.74 -3.25
CA SER A 50 8.47 2.96 -3.89
C SER A 50 6.96 2.91 -4.12
N PHE A 51 6.40 1.73 -4.37
CA PHE A 51 4.98 1.54 -4.55
C PHE A 51 4.23 1.63 -3.21
N VAL A 52 4.74 0.98 -2.16
CA VAL A 52 4.18 1.10 -0.80
C VAL A 52 4.19 2.56 -0.33
N ALA A 53 5.27 3.29 -0.59
CA ALA A 53 5.36 4.71 -0.27
C ALA A 53 4.26 5.54 -0.95
N GLN A 54 3.94 5.27 -2.22
CA GLN A 54 2.84 5.95 -2.92
C GLN A 54 1.46 5.68 -2.28
N VAL A 55 1.21 4.43 -1.87
CA VAL A 55 -0.03 4.05 -1.16
C VAL A 55 -0.13 4.77 0.19
N VAL A 56 0.96 4.79 0.97
CA VAL A 56 1.01 5.49 2.26
C VAL A 56 0.76 6.99 2.09
N THR A 57 1.39 7.63 1.09
CA THR A 57 1.13 9.05 0.77
C THR A 57 -0.34 9.28 0.44
N THR A 58 -0.95 8.39 -0.35
CA THR A 58 -2.38 8.49 -0.70
C THR A 58 -3.28 8.38 0.53
N PHE A 59 -2.98 7.46 1.45
CA PHE A 59 -3.71 7.35 2.72
C PHE A 59 -3.51 8.58 3.59
N GLN A 60 -2.31 9.17 3.61
CA GLN A 60 -2.04 10.37 4.39
C GLN A 60 -2.75 11.60 3.83
N GLU A 61 -2.76 11.79 2.51
CA GLU A 61 -3.48 12.88 1.84
C GLU A 61 -5.00 12.80 2.04
N ARG A 62 -5.55 11.59 2.11
CA ARG A 62 -6.98 11.34 2.31
C ARG A 62 -7.39 11.16 3.78
N GLY A 63 -6.48 11.33 4.73
CA GLY A 63 -6.76 11.22 6.16
C GLY A 63 -7.03 9.79 6.66
N ALA A 64 -6.67 8.77 5.89
CA ALA A 64 -6.91 7.37 6.23
C ALA A 64 -5.90 6.76 7.20
N MET A 65 -4.78 7.45 7.45
CA MET A 65 -3.76 7.03 8.42
C MET A 65 -4.26 7.02 9.87
N GLU A 66 -5.38 7.68 10.18
CA GLU A 66 -5.95 7.69 11.53
C GLU A 66 -6.59 6.36 11.91
N TYR A 67 -7.07 5.59 10.92
CA TYR A 67 -7.78 4.34 11.13
C TYR A 67 -7.15 3.15 10.38
N THR A 68 -6.00 3.34 9.75
CA THR A 68 -5.33 2.31 8.95
C THR A 68 -3.90 2.07 9.43
N ILE A 69 -3.53 0.81 9.57
CA ILE A 69 -2.17 0.34 9.83
C ILE A 69 -1.61 -0.25 8.52
N VAL A 70 -0.40 0.16 8.13
CA VAL A 70 0.30 -0.31 6.92
C VAL A 70 1.53 -1.13 7.31
#